data_AF-A0A0C2WLB1-F1
#
_entry.id   AF-A0A0C2WLB1-F1
#
_cell.length_a   1.000
_cell.length_b   1.000
_cell.length_c   1.000
_cell.angle_alpha   90.00
_cell.angle_beta   90.00
_cell.angle_gamma   90.00
#
_symmetry.space_group_name_H-M   'P 1'
#
loop_
_entity.id
_entity.type
_entity.pdbx_description
1 polymer ?
#
loop_
_entity_poly.entity_id
_entity_poly.type
_entity_poly.pdbx_seq_one_letter_code
_entity_poly.pdbx_strand_id
1 'polypeptide(L)'
;MDVTSVTTLGSVLLGSLVATFLSGMNTLQTILYVRLYPEDTIRIKALVATIMSLDIIHTAFIWVSLWFFFIENFGQKPDIRLEQNPEFLPGLMVVTAITTLVAHMFYLHRIISLSHQNIWIAIPVVILALCRVGSGIATIAGVFKFQDLSEYLAGSYQVRWVLFLGLVFAAATDLAIMTTIIVLLWLGRRQTISLGKALDRLVLYTFEAGMLTTFTAIATMIAWLAQEHAFIFMAIYLSLAKVYTTGLLGSLNLRYQLRHDQNPQTSQDWNMTNVGDTPMMSRGLSDIEFHRRTTMTQVNETDTVLFV
;
A
#
# COMPACT_ATOMS: atom_id res chain seq x y z
N MET A 1 12.37 5.30 36.66
CA MET A 1 12.55 5.19 35.20
C MET A 1 13.48 6.32 34.80
N ASP A 2 14.66 6.01 34.26
CA ASP A 2 15.60 7.04 33.82
C ASP A 2 15.05 7.75 32.58
N VAL A 3 15.31 9.06 32.44
CA VAL A 3 14.77 9.91 31.36
C VAL A 3 15.10 9.34 29.97
N THR A 4 16.24 8.65 29.84
CA THR A 4 16.70 7.96 28.62
C THR A 4 15.85 6.75 28.23
N SER A 5 15.24 6.04 29.19
CA SER A 5 14.34 4.91 28.92
C SER A 5 12.98 5.35 28.39
N VAL A 6 12.47 6.48 28.90
CA VAL A 6 11.20 7.07 28.50
C VAL A 6 11.27 7.64 27.08
N THR A 7 12.37 8.31 26.74
CA THR A 7 12.57 8.86 25.38
C THR A 7 12.74 7.75 24.33
N THR A 8 13.42 6.67 24.70
CA THR A 8 13.71 5.51 23.85
C THR A 8 12.47 4.67 23.52
N LEU A 9 11.79 4.15 24.54
CA LEU A 9 10.59 3.32 24.33
C LEU A 9 9.41 4.18 23.84
N GLY A 10 9.35 5.44 24.26
CA GLY A 10 8.35 6.40 23.79
C GLY A 10 8.41 6.64 22.28
N SER A 11 9.60 6.74 21.69
CA SER A 11 9.71 6.93 20.23
C SER A 11 9.22 5.69 19.47
N VAL A 12 9.60 4.49 19.90
CA VAL A 12 9.14 3.23 19.28
C VAL A 12 7.62 3.08 19.40
N LEU A 13 7.04 3.43 20.55
CA LEU A 13 5.60 3.42 20.76
C LEU A 13 4.89 4.39 19.80
N LEU A 14 5.35 5.63 19.70
CA LEU A 14 4.78 6.62 18.79
C LEU A 14 4.89 6.18 17.33
N GLY A 15 6.05 5.67 16.91
CA GLY A 15 6.24 5.12 15.56
C GLY A 15 5.31 3.95 15.27
N SER A 16 5.09 3.07 16.26
CA SER A 16 4.18 1.93 16.15
C SER A 16 2.71 2.35 16.04
N LEU A 17 2.29 3.39 16.77
CA LEU A 17 0.95 3.97 16.66
C LEU A 17 0.71 4.56 15.27
N VAL A 18 1.68 5.33 14.76
CA VAL A 18 1.61 5.88 13.39
C VAL A 18 1.57 4.77 12.34
N ALA A 19 2.40 3.74 12.46
CA ALA A 19 2.40 2.60 11.55
C ALA A 19 1.07 1.82 11.59
N THR A 20 0.47 1.65 12.78
CA THR A 20 -0.83 1.00 12.93
C THR A 20 -1.96 1.85 12.32
N PHE A 21 -1.92 3.18 12.50
CA PHE A 21 -2.86 4.10 11.85
C PHE A 21 -2.78 4.00 10.31
N LEU A 22 -1.57 4.00 9.75
CA LEU A 22 -1.37 3.81 8.31
C LEU A 22 -1.86 2.44 7.82
N SER A 23 -1.69 1.38 8.61
CA SER A 23 -2.28 0.06 8.32
C SER A 23 -3.81 0.10 8.24
N GLY A 24 -4.46 0.90 9.11
CA GLY A 24 -5.89 1.19 9.02
C GLY A 24 -6.27 1.90 7.72
N MET A 25 -5.49 2.90 7.29
CA MET A 25 -5.69 3.57 6.00
C MET A 25 -5.53 2.60 4.82
N ASN A 26 -4.52 1.74 4.85
CA ASN A 26 -4.28 0.71 3.83
C ASN A 26 -5.44 -0.30 3.75
N THR A 27 -6.01 -0.65 4.90
CA THR A 27 -7.21 -1.49 4.98
C THR A 27 -8.39 -0.81 4.29
N LEU A 28 -8.64 0.48 4.57
CA LEU A 28 -9.71 1.24 3.92
C LEU A 28 -9.50 1.31 2.41
N GLN A 29 -8.28 1.61 1.95
CA GLN A 29 -7.95 1.63 0.53
C GLN A 29 -8.17 0.26 -0.14
N THR A 30 -7.86 -0.84 0.56
CA THR A 30 -8.10 -2.19 0.08
C THR A 30 -9.60 -2.50 -0.02
N ILE A 31 -10.40 -2.11 0.97
CA ILE A 31 -11.86 -2.28 0.94
C ILE A 31 -12.47 -1.49 -0.23
N LEU A 32 -12.03 -0.24 -0.44
CA LEU A 32 -12.46 0.58 -1.56
C LEU A 32 -12.10 -0.09 -2.90
N TYR A 33 -10.89 -0.65 -3.02
CA TYR A 33 -10.47 -1.38 -4.21
C TYR A 33 -11.42 -2.56 -4.51
N VAL A 34 -11.66 -3.42 -3.52
CA VAL A 34 -12.49 -4.62 -3.70
C VAL A 34 -13.92 -4.26 -4.11
N ARG A 35 -14.47 -3.15 -3.59
CA ARG A 35 -15.82 -2.69 -3.96
C ARG A 35 -15.89 -2.06 -5.35
N LEU A 36 -14.87 -1.30 -5.75
CA LEU A 36 -14.90 -0.52 -6.99
C LEU A 36 -14.41 -1.29 -8.22
N TYR A 37 -13.64 -2.37 -8.04
CA TYR A 37 -13.03 -3.13 -9.14
C TYR A 37 -13.35 -4.63 -9.10
N PRO A 38 -14.63 -5.05 -9.11
CA PRO A 38 -14.98 -6.47 -9.15
C PRO A 38 -14.52 -7.16 -10.44
N GLU A 39 -14.37 -6.42 -11.55
CA GLU A 39 -13.99 -6.95 -12.87
C GLU A 39 -12.48 -6.91 -13.15
N ASP A 40 -11.65 -6.44 -12.20
CA ASP A 40 -10.20 -6.41 -12.40
C ASP A 40 -9.62 -7.83 -12.54
N THR A 41 -8.53 -7.93 -13.31
CA THR A 41 -7.83 -9.21 -13.53
C THR A 41 -7.35 -9.84 -12.22
N ILE A 42 -7.33 -11.18 -12.18
CA ILE A 42 -6.85 -11.95 -11.03
C ILE A 42 -5.43 -11.55 -10.60
N ARG A 43 -4.58 -11.12 -11.55
CA ARG A 43 -3.21 -10.66 -11.25
C ARG A 43 -3.20 -9.43 -10.34
N ILE A 44 -4.05 -8.43 -10.60
CA ILE A 44 -4.12 -7.21 -9.79
C ILE A 44 -4.76 -7.53 -8.42
N LYS A 45 -5.80 -8.37 -8.41
CA LYS A 45 -6.41 -8.83 -7.14
C LYS A 45 -5.41 -9.59 -6.27
N ALA A 46 -4.60 -10.47 -6.87
CA ALA A 46 -3.53 -11.19 -6.18
C ALA A 46 -2.45 -10.23 -5.63
N LEU A 47 -2.08 -9.19 -6.39
CA LEU A 47 -1.16 -8.15 -5.92
C LEU A 47 -1.73 -7.41 -4.70
N VAL A 48 -3.00 -7.00 -4.75
CA VAL A 48 -3.68 -6.32 -3.63
C VAL A 48 -3.78 -7.22 -2.40
N ALA A 49 -4.15 -8.49 -2.58
CA ALA A 49 -4.17 -9.47 -1.49
C ALA A 49 -2.78 -9.69 -0.89
N THR A 50 -1.74 -9.73 -1.72
CA THR A 50 -0.34 -9.90 -1.28
C THR A 50 0.11 -8.70 -0.45
N ILE A 51 -0.08 -7.48 -0.94
CA ILE A 51 0.37 -6.28 -0.23
C ILE A 51 -0.40 -6.09 1.10
N MET A 52 -1.70 -6.41 1.11
CA MET A 52 -2.51 -6.35 2.33
C MET A 52 -2.07 -7.42 3.34
N SER A 53 -1.75 -8.63 2.88
CA SER A 53 -1.23 -9.69 3.76
C SER A 53 0.11 -9.30 4.39
N LEU A 54 1.02 -8.73 3.59
CA LEU A 54 2.29 -8.19 4.09
C LEU A 54 2.08 -7.06 5.10
N ASP A 55 1.12 -6.17 4.85
CA ASP A 55 0.76 -5.09 5.78
C ASP A 55 0.27 -5.64 7.13
N ILE A 56 -0.64 -6.63 7.13
CA ILE A 56 -1.13 -7.29 8.35
C ILE A 56 0.01 -7.97 9.10
N ILE A 57 0.84 -8.76 8.41
CA ILE A 57 1.97 -9.46 9.02
C ILE A 57 2.94 -8.44 9.66
N HIS A 58 3.25 -7.35 8.96
CA HIS A 58 4.09 -6.29 9.49
C HIS A 58 3.49 -5.64 10.73
N THR A 59 2.18 -5.35 10.74
CA THR A 59 1.48 -4.79 11.92
C THR A 59 1.50 -5.78 13.08
N ALA A 60 1.31 -7.07 12.83
CA ALA A 60 1.35 -8.10 13.87
C ALA A 60 2.73 -8.16 14.54
N PHE A 61 3.83 -8.13 13.76
CA PHE A 61 5.18 -8.05 14.32
C PHE A 61 5.40 -6.80 15.18
N ILE A 62 4.85 -5.65 14.77
CA ILE A 62 4.89 -4.42 15.58
C ILE A 62 4.17 -4.64 16.92
N TRP A 63 2.96 -5.19 16.91
CA TRP A 63 2.17 -5.39 18.12
C TRP A 63 2.80 -6.41 19.07
N VAL A 64 3.33 -7.52 18.56
CA VAL A 64 4.09 -8.49 19.36
C VAL A 64 5.31 -7.82 19.99
N SER A 65 6.04 -7.01 19.22
CA SER A 65 7.18 -6.25 19.74
C SER A 65 6.76 -5.30 20.86
N LEU A 66 5.64 -4.57 20.70
CA LEU A 66 5.11 -3.69 21.74
C LEU A 66 4.71 -4.47 23.00
N TRP A 67 4.02 -5.61 22.85
CA TRP A 67 3.63 -6.44 23.99
C TRP A 67 4.85 -6.91 24.78
N PHE A 68 5.89 -7.38 24.08
CA PHE A 68 7.15 -7.79 24.70
C PHE A 68 7.81 -6.67 25.50
N PHE A 69 7.93 -5.46 24.91
CA PHE A 69 8.61 -4.34 25.57
C PHE A 69 7.80 -3.69 26.70
N PHE A 70 6.48 -3.59 26.55
CA PHE A 70 5.63 -2.83 27.50
C PHE A 70 4.90 -3.70 28.52
N ILE A 71 4.72 -4.99 28.27
CA ILE A 71 3.99 -5.89 29.17
C ILE A 71 4.94 -6.93 29.78
N GLU A 72 5.59 -7.75 28.96
CA GLU A 72 6.38 -8.89 29.45
C GLU A 72 7.63 -8.44 30.22
N ASN A 73 8.27 -7.37 29.77
CA ASN A 73 9.48 -6.82 30.38
C ASN A 73 9.23 -5.53 31.16
N PHE A 74 7.98 -5.30 31.58
CA PHE A 74 7.61 -4.10 32.33
C PHE A 74 8.38 -4.01 33.66
N GLY A 75 9.02 -2.88 33.91
CA GLY A 75 9.70 -2.59 35.19
C GLY A 75 11.09 -3.21 35.37
N GLN A 76 11.58 -4.01 34.42
CA GLN A 76 12.97 -4.46 34.41
C GLN A 76 13.89 -3.28 34.05
N LYS A 77 15.05 -3.16 34.74
CA LYS A 77 16.00 -2.07 34.48
C LYS A 77 16.49 -2.16 33.04
N PRO A 78 16.55 -1.04 32.32
CA PRO A 78 16.83 -1.03 30.91
C PRO A 78 18.34 -1.14 30.67
N ASP A 79 18.92 -2.32 30.89
CA ASP A 79 19.79 -2.81 29.84
C ASP A 79 18.85 -3.28 28.72
N ILE A 80 18.17 -2.33 28.04
CA ILE A 80 17.48 -2.56 26.75
C ILE A 80 18.60 -2.69 25.70
N ARG A 81 19.53 -3.60 25.96
CA ARG A 81 20.27 -4.28 24.92
C ARG A 81 19.21 -5.17 24.30
N LEU A 82 19.12 -5.23 22.98
CA LEU A 82 18.16 -6.12 22.30
C LEU A 82 18.45 -7.62 22.55
N GLU A 83 19.28 -7.96 23.55
CA GLU A 83 19.68 -9.30 24.00
C GLU A 83 18.50 -10.28 24.19
N GLN A 84 17.26 -9.79 24.35
CA GLN A 84 16.09 -10.65 24.51
C GLN A 84 15.05 -10.56 23.38
N ASN A 85 15.29 -9.81 22.30
CA ASN A 85 14.39 -9.73 21.15
C ASN A 85 15.04 -10.15 19.81
N PRO A 86 15.65 -11.35 19.70
CA PRO A 86 16.42 -11.73 18.52
C PRO A 86 15.56 -12.01 17.27
N GLU A 87 14.25 -12.25 17.39
CA GLU A 87 13.46 -12.78 16.27
C GLU A 87 12.53 -11.75 15.57
N PHE A 88 11.95 -10.79 16.30
CA PHE A 88 10.90 -9.93 15.72
C PHE A 88 11.46 -8.78 14.87
N LEU A 89 12.62 -8.22 15.23
CA LEU A 89 13.22 -7.13 14.47
C LEU A 89 13.70 -7.55 13.07
N PRO A 90 14.45 -8.66 12.90
CA PRO A 90 14.77 -9.16 11.57
C PRO A 90 13.52 -9.48 10.75
N GLY A 91 12.46 -10.03 11.38
CA GLY A 91 11.17 -10.28 10.75
C GLY A 91 10.55 -9.01 10.16
N LEU A 92 10.51 -7.90 10.92
CA LEU A 92 10.03 -6.60 10.44
C LEU A 92 10.81 -6.10 9.22
N MET A 93 12.14 -6.21 9.24
CA MET A 93 12.99 -5.79 8.13
C MET A 93 12.78 -6.65 6.89
N VAL A 94 12.59 -7.96 7.04
CA VAL A 94 12.26 -8.89 5.95
C VAL A 94 10.92 -8.51 5.32
N VAL A 95 9.87 -8.33 6.13
CA VAL A 95 8.54 -7.96 5.61
C VAL A 95 8.59 -6.59 4.93
N THR A 96 9.32 -5.62 5.48
CA THR A 96 9.56 -4.33 4.84
C THR A 96 10.25 -4.48 3.49
N ALA A 97 11.32 -5.28 3.40
CA ALA A 97 12.05 -5.52 2.16
C ALA A 97 11.17 -6.17 1.09
N ILE A 98 10.36 -7.16 1.45
CA ILE A 98 9.41 -7.81 0.53
C ILE A 98 8.35 -6.82 0.07
N THR A 99 7.79 -6.01 0.98
CA THR A 99 6.79 -4.99 0.67
C THR A 99 7.34 -3.97 -0.33
N THR A 100 8.55 -3.46 -0.08
CA THR A 100 9.24 -2.54 -1.00
C THR A 100 9.52 -3.19 -2.36
N LEU A 101 9.96 -4.45 -2.39
CA LEU A 101 10.19 -5.19 -3.63
C LEU A 101 8.90 -5.30 -4.46
N VAL A 102 7.80 -5.70 -3.84
CA VAL A 102 6.49 -5.80 -4.50
C VAL A 102 6.05 -4.45 -5.05
N ALA A 103 6.23 -3.36 -4.28
CA ALA A 103 5.92 -2.01 -4.73
C ALA A 103 6.78 -1.57 -5.92
N HIS A 104 8.10 -1.79 -5.87
CA HIS A 104 8.99 -1.47 -6.98
C HIS A 104 8.63 -2.25 -8.24
N MET A 105 8.30 -3.54 -8.14
CA MET A 105 7.87 -4.35 -9.28
C MET A 105 6.59 -3.80 -9.91
N PHE A 106 5.62 -3.37 -9.08
CA PHE A 106 4.40 -2.72 -9.56
C PHE A 106 4.70 -1.42 -10.32
N TYR A 107 5.52 -0.53 -9.75
CA TYR A 107 5.86 0.74 -10.39
C TYR A 107 6.71 0.56 -11.64
N LEU A 108 7.62 -0.41 -11.65
CA LEU A 108 8.43 -0.75 -12.81
C LEU A 108 7.56 -1.25 -13.96
N HIS A 109 6.61 -2.15 -13.68
CA HIS A 109 5.62 -2.58 -14.66
C HIS A 109 4.82 -1.39 -15.22
N ARG A 110 4.45 -0.44 -14.35
CA ARG A 110 3.76 0.79 -14.76
C ARG A 110 4.64 1.67 -15.67
N ILE A 111 5.93 1.81 -15.37
CA ILE A 111 6.88 2.54 -16.23
C ILE A 111 6.96 1.90 -17.62
N ILE A 112 7.15 0.58 -17.70
CA ILE A 112 7.25 -0.15 -18.97
C ILE A 112 5.95 -0.04 -19.77
N SER A 113 4.80 -0.11 -19.10
CA SER A 113 3.51 0.06 -19.75
C SER A 113 3.31 1.48 -20.29
N LEU A 114 3.72 2.51 -19.54
CA LEU A 114 3.61 3.91 -19.97
C LEU A 114 4.64 4.29 -21.03
N SER A 115 5.78 3.60 -21.09
CA SER A 115 6.83 3.82 -22.09
C SER A 115 6.60 3.07 -23.41
N HIS A 116 5.40 2.54 -23.65
CA HIS A 116 5.08 1.68 -24.81
C HIS A 116 6.03 0.48 -24.95
N GLN A 117 6.33 -0.21 -23.83
CA GLN A 117 7.25 -1.34 -23.76
C GLN A 117 8.72 -0.98 -24.07
N ASN A 118 9.10 0.31 -24.00
CA ASN A 118 10.49 0.72 -24.11
C ASN A 118 11.23 0.44 -22.79
N ILE A 119 11.92 -0.70 -22.75
CA ILE A 119 12.66 -1.19 -21.59
C ILE A 119 13.86 -0.29 -21.26
N TRP A 120 14.43 0.42 -22.23
CA TRP A 120 15.63 1.25 -22.02
C TRP A 120 15.43 2.34 -20.98
N ILE A 121 14.21 2.88 -20.87
CA ILE A 121 13.85 3.89 -19.86
C ILE A 121 13.81 3.28 -18.45
N ALA A 122 13.48 1.99 -18.34
CA ALA A 122 13.36 1.28 -17.08
C ALA A 122 14.71 0.79 -16.53
N ILE A 123 15.73 0.60 -17.37
CA ILE A 123 17.04 0.04 -16.96
C ILE A 123 17.68 0.78 -15.78
N PRO A 124 17.81 2.13 -15.77
CA PRO A 124 18.43 2.83 -14.65
C PRO A 124 17.67 2.62 -13.33
N VAL A 125 16.33 2.58 -13.41
CA VAL A 125 15.46 2.34 -12.25
C VAL A 125 15.64 0.92 -11.71
N VAL A 126 15.75 -0.08 -12.60
CA VAL A 126 16.03 -1.47 -12.21
C VAL A 126 17.35 -1.59 -11.48
N ILE A 127 18.41 -0.94 -11.98
CA ILE A 127 19.73 -0.98 -11.36
C ILE A 127 19.67 -0.42 -9.93
N LEU A 128 19.01 0.74 -9.73
CA LEU A 128 18.82 1.32 -8.40
C LEU A 128 18.00 0.41 -7.48
N ALA A 129 16.91 -0.17 -7.99
CA ALA A 129 16.09 -1.12 -7.24
C ALA A 129 16.87 -2.38 -6.82
N LEU A 130 17.74 -2.91 -7.70
CA LEU A 130 18.61 -4.04 -7.39
C LEU A 130 19.65 -3.68 -6.31
N CYS A 131 20.27 -2.50 -6.40
CA CYS A 131 21.18 -2.00 -5.37
C CYS A 131 20.47 -1.85 -4.01
N ARG A 132 19.21 -1.37 -4.01
CA ARG A 132 18.37 -1.28 -2.81
C ARG A 132 18.02 -2.64 -2.21
N VAL A 133 17.76 -3.65 -3.05
CA VAL A 133 17.50 -5.02 -2.60
C VAL A 133 18.77 -5.65 -2.04
N GLY A 134 19.90 -5.53 -2.74
CA GLY A 134 21.18 -6.06 -2.31
C GLY A 134 21.65 -5.48 -0.97
N SER A 135 21.53 -4.15 -0.80
CA SER A 135 21.79 -3.49 0.48
C SER A 135 20.83 -3.95 1.58
N GLY A 136 19.53 -4.13 1.27
CA GLY A 136 18.56 -4.67 2.22
C GLY A 136 18.91 -6.08 2.70
N ILE A 137 19.29 -6.98 1.79
CA ILE A 137 19.73 -8.35 2.13
C ILE A 137 20.97 -8.29 3.03
N ALA A 138 21.95 -7.45 2.69
CA ALA A 138 23.17 -7.29 3.47
C ALA A 138 22.90 -6.70 4.87
N THR A 139 21.98 -5.74 5.00
CA THR A 139 21.52 -5.21 6.29
C THR A 139 20.88 -6.32 7.12
N ILE A 140 19.92 -7.07 6.55
CA ILE A 140 19.22 -8.15 7.25
C ILE A 140 20.23 -9.21 7.74
N ALA A 141 21.17 -9.62 6.89
CA ALA A 141 22.22 -10.55 7.25
C ALA A 141 23.13 -10.01 8.38
N GLY A 142 23.42 -8.71 8.36
CA GLY A 142 24.13 -8.04 9.45
C GLY A 142 23.36 -8.10 10.77
N VAL A 143 22.05 -7.80 10.76
CA VAL A 143 21.22 -7.84 11.97
C VAL A 143 21.13 -9.26 12.54
N PHE A 144 20.97 -10.28 11.69
CA PHE A 144 21.01 -11.68 12.15
C PHE A 144 22.36 -12.09 12.75
N LYS A 145 23.46 -11.53 12.24
CA LYS A 145 24.81 -11.84 12.73
C LYS A 145 25.10 -11.24 14.10
N PHE A 146 24.68 -9.99 14.33
CA PHE A 146 25.01 -9.27 15.56
C PHE A 146 23.95 -9.41 16.66
N GLN A 147 22.73 -9.84 16.34
CA GLN A 147 21.58 -10.09 17.24
C GLN A 147 21.13 -8.90 18.13
N ASP A 148 21.99 -7.93 18.41
CA ASP A 148 21.73 -6.70 19.14
C ASP A 148 21.90 -5.49 18.21
N LEU A 149 20.93 -4.57 18.23
CA LEU A 149 21.02 -3.29 17.52
C LEU A 149 22.18 -2.45 18.08
N SER A 150 22.48 -2.56 19.38
CA SER A 150 23.59 -1.85 20.01
C SER A 150 24.94 -2.39 19.55
N GLU A 151 25.08 -3.72 19.40
CA GLU A 151 26.27 -4.34 18.78
C GLU A 151 26.31 -4.15 17.27
N TYR A 152 25.18 -4.02 16.60
CA TYR A 152 25.12 -3.63 15.18
C TYR A 152 25.57 -2.17 14.98
N LEU A 153 25.21 -1.28 15.92
CA LEU A 153 25.61 0.13 15.95
C LEU A 153 27.08 0.31 16.39
N ALA A 154 27.54 -0.52 17.32
CA ALA A 154 28.92 -0.56 17.82
C ALA A 154 29.85 -1.40 16.93
N GLY A 155 29.29 -2.26 16.09
CA GLY A 155 29.99 -3.14 15.16
C GLY A 155 30.75 -2.35 14.10
N SER A 156 31.68 -3.05 13.45
CA SER A 156 32.56 -2.51 12.40
C SER A 156 31.86 -1.49 11.50
N TYR A 157 32.53 -0.35 11.27
CA TYR A 157 32.14 0.75 10.36
C TYR A 157 31.36 0.28 9.13
N GLN A 158 31.75 -0.84 8.54
CA GLN A 158 31.14 -1.49 7.38
C GLN A 158 29.61 -1.69 7.49
N VAL A 159 29.12 -2.17 8.64
CA VAL A 159 27.70 -2.54 8.83
C VAL A 159 26.79 -1.30 8.83
N ARG A 160 27.29 -0.20 9.39
CA ARG A 160 26.59 1.10 9.42
C ARG A 160 26.46 1.70 8.02
N TRP A 161 27.48 1.56 7.20
CA TRP A 161 27.46 2.02 5.80
C TRP A 161 26.49 1.23 4.94
N VAL A 162 26.31 -0.06 5.19
CA VAL A 162 25.37 -0.87 4.41
C VAL A 162 23.93 -0.36 4.56
N LEU A 163 23.48 -0.09 5.80
CA LEU A 163 22.14 0.46 6.03
C LEU A 163 22.00 1.89 5.49
N PHE A 164 23.02 2.74 5.69
CA PHE A 164 23.03 4.09 5.14
C PHE A 164 22.92 4.08 3.60
N LEU A 165 23.77 3.31 2.92
CA LEU A 165 23.73 3.14 1.47
C LEU A 165 22.39 2.56 1.01
N GLY A 166 21.81 1.63 1.78
CA GLY A 166 20.49 1.11 1.51
C GLY A 166 19.39 2.18 1.52
N LEU A 167 19.44 3.11 2.48
CA LEU A 167 18.50 4.24 2.53
C LEU A 167 18.75 5.26 1.42
N VAL A 168 20.02 5.50 1.04
CA VAL A 168 20.37 6.31 -0.14
C VAL A 168 19.79 5.69 -1.41
N PHE A 169 19.98 4.39 -1.62
CA PHE A 169 19.39 3.69 -2.77
C PHE A 169 17.86 3.68 -2.71
N ALA A 170 17.25 3.64 -1.52
CA ALA A 170 15.80 3.75 -1.36
C ALA A 170 15.29 5.10 -1.89
N ALA A 171 15.82 6.20 -1.35
CA ALA A 171 15.45 7.55 -1.75
C ALA A 171 15.74 7.80 -3.25
N ALA A 172 16.88 7.34 -3.75
CA ALA A 172 17.23 7.46 -5.16
C ALA A 172 16.28 6.66 -6.07
N THR A 173 15.90 5.45 -5.68
CA THR A 173 14.95 4.61 -6.44
C THR A 173 13.57 5.26 -6.46
N ASP A 174 13.07 5.73 -5.33
CA ASP A 174 11.77 6.40 -5.22
C ASP A 174 11.71 7.66 -6.08
N LEU A 175 12.75 8.50 -6.00
CA LEU A 175 12.86 9.71 -6.83
C LEU A 175 12.92 9.37 -8.32
N ALA A 176 13.69 8.35 -8.70
CA ALA A 176 13.79 7.90 -10.08
C ALA A 176 12.45 7.36 -10.61
N ILE A 177 11.74 6.54 -9.82
CA ILE A 177 10.40 6.03 -10.17
C ILE A 177 9.43 7.20 -10.34
N MET A 178 9.33 8.09 -9.34
CA MET A 178 8.42 9.22 -9.33
C MET A 178 8.67 10.12 -10.55
N THR A 179 9.91 10.55 -10.75
CA THR A 179 10.28 11.43 -11.88
C THR A 179 10.01 10.78 -13.22
N THR A 180 10.35 9.49 -13.39
CA THR A 180 10.12 8.75 -14.64
C THR A 180 8.63 8.66 -14.96
N ILE A 181 7.78 8.29 -13.99
CA ILE A 181 6.33 8.21 -14.21
C ILE A 181 5.76 9.59 -14.54
N ILE A 182 6.16 10.65 -13.83
CA ILE A 182 5.69 12.02 -14.11
C ILE A 182 6.09 12.47 -15.51
N VAL A 183 7.33 12.25 -15.93
CA VAL A 183 7.81 12.61 -17.27
C VAL A 183 7.06 11.83 -18.36
N LEU A 184 6.86 10.52 -18.18
CA LEU A 184 6.12 9.70 -19.14
C LEU A 184 4.65 10.15 -19.26
N LEU A 185 3.99 10.47 -18.14
CA LEU A 185 2.63 11.01 -18.15
C LEU A 185 2.56 12.38 -18.85
N TRP A 186 3.56 13.24 -18.63
CA TRP A 186 3.63 14.54 -19.27
C TRP A 186 3.90 14.46 -20.78
N LEU A 187 4.72 13.51 -21.22
CA LEU A 187 4.95 13.23 -22.64
C LEU A 187 3.69 12.68 -23.30
N GLY A 188 2.97 11.75 -22.65
CA GLY A 188 1.70 11.20 -23.13
C GLY A 188 0.62 12.27 -23.28
N ARG A 189 0.61 13.30 -22.42
CA ARG A 189 -0.31 14.44 -22.52
C ARG A 189 -0.24 15.16 -23.87
N ARG A 190 0.95 15.29 -24.46
CA ARG A 190 1.14 15.99 -25.75
C ARG A 190 0.41 15.30 -26.90
N GLN A 191 0.04 14.03 -26.74
CA GLN A 191 -0.57 13.22 -27.79
C GLN A 191 -2.11 13.22 -27.72
N THR A 192 -2.73 13.56 -26.57
CA THR A 192 -4.19 13.49 -26.38
C THR A 192 -4.75 14.66 -25.55
N ILE A 193 -5.37 15.65 -26.22
CA ILE A 193 -5.92 16.88 -25.60
C ILE A 193 -7.08 16.57 -24.62
N SER A 194 -7.88 15.53 -24.89
CA SER A 194 -9.06 15.16 -24.10
C SER A 194 -8.77 14.58 -22.71
N LEU A 195 -7.50 14.23 -22.41
CA LEU A 195 -7.12 13.54 -21.17
C LEU A 195 -6.42 14.45 -20.14
N GLY A 196 -6.30 15.75 -20.40
CA GLY A 196 -5.49 16.68 -19.60
C GLY A 196 -5.79 16.67 -18.09
N LYS A 197 -7.06 16.81 -17.69
CA LYS A 197 -7.45 16.87 -16.26
C LYS A 197 -7.20 15.55 -15.52
N ALA A 198 -7.43 14.42 -16.18
CA ALA A 198 -7.18 13.09 -15.64
C ALA A 198 -5.68 12.86 -15.42
N LEU A 199 -4.86 13.26 -16.39
CA LEU A 199 -3.40 13.19 -16.29
C LEU A 199 -2.85 14.10 -15.19
N ASP A 200 -3.39 15.30 -15.01
CA ASP A 200 -2.95 16.23 -13.95
C ASP A 200 -3.18 15.65 -12.54
N ARG A 201 -4.33 15.00 -12.31
CA ARG A 201 -4.58 14.28 -11.04
C ARG A 201 -3.65 13.09 -10.85
N LEU A 202 -3.36 12.34 -11.92
CA LEU A 202 -2.45 11.21 -11.88
C LEU A 202 -1.02 11.64 -11.57
N VAL A 203 -0.58 12.77 -12.13
CA VAL A 203 0.71 13.39 -11.84
C VAL A 203 0.76 13.86 -10.39
N LEU A 204 -0.24 14.60 -9.91
CA LEU A 204 -0.30 15.10 -8.54
C LEU A 204 -0.24 13.95 -7.52
N TYR A 205 -1.06 12.92 -7.71
CA TYR A 205 -1.07 11.77 -6.80
C TYR A 205 0.25 10.99 -6.83
N THR A 206 0.83 10.79 -8.03
CA THR A 206 2.13 10.11 -8.17
C THR A 206 3.24 10.92 -7.46
N PHE A 207 3.17 12.25 -7.55
CA PHE A 207 4.07 13.15 -6.88
C PHE A 207 3.91 13.11 -5.35
N GLU A 208 2.68 13.21 -4.84
CA GLU A 208 2.39 13.10 -3.40
C GLU A 208 2.87 11.76 -2.82
N ALA A 209 2.55 10.65 -3.49
CA ALA A 209 2.97 9.31 -3.07
C ALA A 209 4.51 9.14 -3.11
N GLY A 210 5.15 9.56 -4.20
CA GLY A 210 6.60 9.44 -4.36
C GLY A 210 7.39 10.37 -3.44
N MET A 211 6.89 11.57 -3.16
CA MET A 211 7.48 12.45 -2.15
C MET A 211 7.35 11.86 -0.76
N LEU A 212 6.21 11.26 -0.41
CA LEU A 212 6.01 10.67 0.91
C LEU A 212 7.00 9.53 1.17
N THR A 213 7.22 8.62 0.20
CA THR A 213 8.21 7.53 0.35
C THR A 213 9.63 8.10 0.44
N THR A 214 9.99 9.04 -0.46
CA THR A 214 11.33 9.65 -0.50
C THR A 214 11.63 10.42 0.79
N PHE A 215 10.68 11.22 1.27
CA PHE A 215 10.81 11.98 2.52
C PHE A 215 10.97 11.04 3.71
N THR A 216 10.18 9.96 3.77
CA THR A 216 10.29 8.96 4.84
C THR A 216 11.66 8.28 4.83
N ALA A 217 12.18 7.93 3.65
CA ALA A 217 13.52 7.33 3.51
C ALA A 217 14.63 8.30 3.95
N ILE A 218 14.55 9.58 3.55
CA ILE A 218 15.51 10.62 3.95
C ILE A 218 15.43 10.91 5.45
N ALA A 219 14.23 11.03 6.02
CA ALA A 219 14.05 11.25 7.45
C ALA A 219 14.61 10.08 8.27
N THR A 220 14.38 8.84 7.80
CA THR A 220 14.98 7.63 8.37
C THR A 220 16.51 7.69 8.28
N MET A 221 17.08 8.10 7.15
CA MET A 221 18.52 8.24 6.95
C MET A 221 19.14 9.30 7.87
N ILE A 222 18.51 10.46 8.02
CA ILE A 222 18.97 11.52 8.91
C ILE A 222 18.94 11.04 10.36
N ALA A 223 17.85 10.39 10.78
CA ALA A 223 17.73 9.83 12.13
C ALA A 223 18.80 8.75 12.40
N TRP A 224 19.16 7.95 11.38
CA TRP A 224 20.24 6.97 11.48
C TRP A 224 21.61 7.63 11.69
N LEU A 225 21.89 8.74 10.99
CA LEU A 225 23.17 9.45 11.11
C LEU A 225 23.31 10.24 12.40
N ALA A 226 22.20 10.66 13.02
CA ALA A 226 22.22 11.48 14.23
C ALA A 226 22.74 10.76 15.49
N GLN A 227 22.89 9.43 15.47
CA GLN A 227 23.45 8.51 16.50
C GLN A 227 22.82 8.55 17.90
N GLU A 228 22.57 9.73 18.47
CA GLU A 228 21.93 9.96 19.78
C GLU A 228 20.44 9.54 19.79
N HIS A 229 19.90 9.19 18.61
CA HIS A 229 18.47 8.95 18.38
C HIS A 229 18.19 7.63 17.65
N ALA A 230 18.94 6.57 17.97
CA ALA A 230 18.78 5.24 17.35
C ALA A 230 17.34 4.71 17.36
N PHE A 231 16.54 5.08 18.36
CA PHE A 231 15.14 4.67 18.47
C PHE A 231 14.15 5.56 17.70
N ILE A 232 14.54 6.79 17.36
CA ILE A 232 13.77 7.64 16.42
C ILE A 232 13.90 7.09 15.01
N PHE A 233 15.10 6.64 14.63
CA PHE A 233 15.31 5.92 13.37
C PHE A 233 14.33 4.74 13.27
N MET A 234 14.25 3.90 14.31
CA MET A 234 13.35 2.75 14.32
C MET A 234 11.88 3.18 14.17
N ALA A 235 11.46 4.20 14.91
CA ALA A 235 10.10 4.72 14.87
C ALA A 235 9.67 5.15 13.45
N ILE A 236 10.55 5.85 12.73
CA ILE A 236 10.29 6.27 11.34
C ILE A 236 10.36 5.06 10.41
N TYR A 237 11.34 4.16 10.60
CA TYR A 237 11.51 2.95 9.78
C TYR A 237 10.24 2.07 9.78
N LEU A 238 9.56 1.91 10.91
CA LEU A 238 8.31 1.14 11.02
C LEU A 238 7.20 1.63 10.08
N SER A 239 7.24 2.91 9.68
CA SER A 239 6.27 3.49 8.75
C SER A 239 6.59 3.23 7.28
N LEU A 240 7.82 2.86 6.92
CA LEU A 240 8.24 2.70 5.51
C LEU A 240 7.39 1.69 4.74
N ALA A 241 7.23 0.47 5.27
CA ALA A 241 6.41 -0.57 4.63
C ALA A 241 4.96 -0.10 4.43
N LYS A 242 4.44 0.67 5.38
CA LYS A 242 3.08 1.23 5.35
C LYS A 242 2.94 2.26 4.25
N VAL A 243 3.87 3.19 4.16
CA VAL A 243 3.90 4.25 3.15
C VAL A 243 4.01 3.66 1.73
N TYR A 244 4.85 2.64 1.51
CA TYR A 244 4.92 1.94 0.23
C TYR A 244 3.58 1.30 -0.15
N THR A 245 2.91 0.66 0.82
CA THR A 245 1.58 0.06 0.61
C THR A 245 0.54 1.12 0.28
N THR A 246 0.53 2.25 0.99
CA THR A 246 -0.36 3.40 0.74
C THR A 246 -0.20 3.93 -0.68
N GLY A 247 1.04 4.13 -1.13
CA GLY A 247 1.34 4.63 -2.47
C GLY A 247 0.89 3.67 -3.57
N LEU A 248 1.07 2.36 -3.37
CA LEU A 248 0.65 1.33 -4.32
C LEU A 248 -0.87 1.27 -4.42
N LEU A 249 -1.55 1.12 -3.28
CA LEU A 249 -3.00 0.98 -3.23
C LEU A 249 -3.72 2.22 -3.74
N GLY A 250 -3.27 3.41 -3.35
CA GLY A 250 -3.90 4.63 -3.86
C GLY A 250 -3.59 4.87 -5.34
N SER A 251 -2.45 4.40 -5.87
CA SER A 251 -2.22 4.38 -7.33
C SER A 251 -3.24 3.50 -8.06
N LEU A 252 -3.69 2.39 -7.46
CA LEU A 252 -4.71 1.53 -8.04
C LEU A 252 -6.11 2.15 -7.96
N ASN A 253 -6.43 2.75 -6.81
CA ASN A 253 -7.74 3.35 -6.51
C ASN A 253 -7.99 4.67 -7.25
N LEU A 254 -6.95 5.36 -7.70
CA LEU A 254 -7.11 6.59 -8.46
C LEU A 254 -7.83 6.37 -9.79
N ARG A 255 -7.78 5.15 -10.37
CA ARG A 255 -8.49 4.82 -11.63
C ARG A 255 -9.99 5.11 -11.57
N TYR A 256 -10.61 5.02 -10.38
CA TYR A 256 -12.04 5.24 -10.21
C TYR A 256 -12.40 6.71 -10.38
N GLN A 257 -11.64 7.60 -9.72
CA GLN A 257 -11.86 9.05 -9.83
C GLN A 257 -11.71 9.51 -11.29
N LEU A 258 -10.70 8.97 -11.99
CA LEU A 258 -10.47 9.27 -13.40
C LEU A 258 -11.63 8.82 -14.30
N ARG A 259 -12.23 7.65 -14.03
CA ARG A 259 -13.38 7.15 -14.80
C ARG A 259 -14.65 7.96 -14.52
N HIS A 260 -14.84 8.42 -13.28
CA HIS A 260 -15.99 9.24 -12.89
C HIS A 260 -15.92 10.66 -13.50
N ASP A 261 -14.75 11.29 -13.52
CA ASP A 261 -14.59 12.63 -14.11
C ASP A 261 -14.83 12.64 -15.64
N GLN A 262 -14.57 11.51 -16.31
CA GLN A 262 -14.77 11.37 -17.76
C GLN A 262 -16.23 11.13 -18.16
N ASN A 263 -17.08 10.65 -17.23
CA ASN A 263 -18.50 10.42 -17.49
C ASN A 263 -19.40 11.06 -16.43
N PRO A 264 -19.53 12.40 -16.40
CA PRO A 264 -20.36 13.11 -15.41
C PRO A 264 -21.86 12.80 -15.53
N GLN A 265 -22.32 12.12 -16.58
CA GLN A 265 -23.72 11.73 -16.75
C GLN A 265 -24.17 10.63 -15.76
N THR A 266 -23.24 9.81 -15.25
CA THR A 266 -23.53 8.83 -14.18
C THR A 266 -23.67 9.47 -12.79
N SER A 267 -23.33 10.76 -12.64
CA SER A 267 -23.35 11.45 -11.36
C SER A 267 -24.74 11.98 -10.96
N GLN A 268 -25.70 12.04 -11.90
CA GLN A 268 -27.07 12.46 -11.58
C GLN A 268 -27.92 11.34 -10.94
N ASP A 269 -27.60 10.06 -11.17
CA ASP A 269 -28.34 8.93 -10.60
C ASP A 269 -28.00 8.65 -9.12
N TRP A 270 -26.89 9.20 -8.62
CA TRP A 270 -26.48 9.04 -7.21
C TRP A 270 -26.85 10.21 -6.30
N ASN A 271 -27.57 11.22 -6.82
CA ASN A 271 -28.20 12.24 -5.99
C ASN A 271 -29.44 11.66 -5.30
N MET A 272 -29.22 11.07 -4.13
CA MET A 272 -30.12 11.06 -2.97
C MET A 272 -31.65 10.98 -3.25
N THR A 273 -32.13 9.95 -3.94
CA THR A 273 -33.57 9.63 -3.95
C THR A 273 -33.94 8.19 -3.57
N ASN A 274 -33.00 7.25 -3.42
CA ASN A 274 -33.34 5.85 -3.08
C ASN A 274 -32.61 5.29 -1.84
N VAL A 275 -32.51 6.08 -0.77
CA VAL A 275 -32.09 5.57 0.57
C VAL A 275 -33.31 5.30 1.48
N GLY A 276 -34.53 5.59 1.03
CA GLY A 276 -35.77 5.36 1.78
C GLY A 276 -36.58 4.12 1.38
N ASP A 277 -36.46 3.65 0.14
CA ASP A 277 -37.38 2.64 -0.38
C ASP A 277 -36.71 1.27 -0.49
N THR A 278 -36.56 0.60 0.64
CA THR A 278 -36.60 -0.86 0.62
C THR A 278 -38.02 -1.28 0.25
N PRO A 279 -38.28 -1.94 -0.90
CA PRO A 279 -39.56 -2.55 -1.12
C PRO A 279 -39.62 -3.75 -0.18
N MET A 280 -40.32 -3.58 0.94
CA MET A 280 -40.83 -4.74 1.67
C MET A 280 -41.63 -5.58 0.69
N MET A 281 -41.20 -6.83 0.60
CA MET A 281 -41.71 -7.91 -0.22
C MET A 281 -43.22 -8.11 0.03
N SER A 282 -44.07 -7.38 -0.68
CA SER A 282 -45.50 -7.70 -0.87
C SER A 282 -45.66 -8.58 -2.11
N ARG A 283 -45.05 -9.77 -2.06
CA ARG A 283 -45.35 -10.87 -2.97
C ARG A 283 -46.60 -11.56 -2.45
N GLY A 284 -47.73 -11.29 -3.08
CA GLY A 284 -48.99 -11.97 -2.81
C GLY A 284 -50.11 -10.97 -2.67
N LEU A 285 -50.78 -10.68 -3.80
CA LEU A 285 -52.23 -10.41 -3.92
C LEU A 285 -52.62 -9.94 -5.35
N SER A 286 -51.65 -9.61 -6.23
CA SER A 286 -51.95 -9.22 -7.63
C SER A 286 -52.18 -10.40 -8.59
N ASP A 287 -51.71 -11.60 -8.26
CA ASP A 287 -51.76 -12.76 -9.17
C ASP A 287 -53.08 -13.56 -9.09
N ILE A 288 -53.92 -13.28 -8.09
CA ILE A 288 -55.22 -13.95 -7.94
C ILE A 288 -56.31 -13.25 -8.77
N GLU A 289 -56.15 -11.95 -9.06
CA GLU A 289 -57.18 -11.17 -9.75
C GLU A 289 -57.03 -11.17 -11.28
N PHE A 290 -55.82 -11.44 -11.79
CA PHE A 290 -55.58 -11.59 -13.23
C PHE A 290 -55.98 -12.98 -13.76
N HIS A 291 -55.93 -14.02 -12.91
CA HIS A 291 -56.28 -15.39 -13.30
C HIS A 291 -57.80 -15.68 -13.32
N ARG A 292 -58.63 -14.78 -12.78
CA ARG A 292 -60.10 -14.89 -12.80
C ARG A 292 -60.74 -14.23 -14.03
N ARG A 293 -60.03 -13.36 -14.75
CA ARG A 293 -60.55 -12.66 -15.93
C ARG A 293 -60.16 -13.28 -17.27
N THR A 294 -59.21 -14.22 -17.30
CA THR A 294 -58.73 -14.85 -18.54
C THR A 294 -59.40 -16.19 -18.88
N THR A 295 -60.23 -16.75 -17.99
CA THR A 295 -60.94 -18.03 -18.21
C THR A 295 -62.35 -17.90 -18.80
N MET A 296 -62.82 -16.69 -19.17
CA MET A 296 -64.17 -16.50 -19.72
C MET A 296 -64.26 -15.98 -21.16
N THR A 297 -63.16 -15.85 -21.92
CA THR A 297 -63.21 -15.23 -23.25
C THR A 297 -62.50 -15.95 -24.40
N GLN A 298 -62.12 -17.22 -24.26
CA GLN A 298 -61.74 -18.04 -25.42
C GLN A 298 -62.17 -19.50 -25.27
N VAL A 299 -63.47 -19.74 -25.47
CA VAL A 299 -63.96 -20.97 -26.09
C VAL A 299 -64.57 -20.54 -27.42
N ASN A 300 -63.74 -20.40 -28.45
CA ASN A 300 -64.11 -20.82 -29.80
C ASN A 300 -62.92 -20.71 -30.75
N GLU A 301 -62.91 -21.65 -31.70
CA GLU A 301 -62.10 -21.69 -32.93
C GLU A 301 -60.69 -22.28 -32.82
N THR A 302 -60.75 -23.62 -32.71
CA THR A 302 -60.06 -24.62 -33.53
C THR A 302 -59.16 -24.17 -34.70
N ASP A 303 -58.03 -24.87 -34.70
CA ASP A 303 -57.31 -25.46 -35.83
C ASP A 303 -56.40 -24.57 -36.69
N THR A 304 -55.17 -25.07 -36.85
CA THR A 304 -54.53 -25.52 -38.10
C THR A 304 -53.04 -25.11 -38.25
N VAL A 305 -52.17 -26.12 -38.12
CA VAL A 305 -50.98 -26.47 -38.93
C VAL A 305 -49.60 -25.72 -38.77
N LEU A 306 -48.62 -26.51 -38.30
CA LEU A 306 -47.22 -26.77 -38.75
C LEU A 306 -46.10 -25.70 -38.84
N PHE A 307 -44.93 -26.20 -38.37
CA PHE A 307 -43.52 -26.03 -38.83
C PHE A 307 -42.98 -24.57 -38.92
N VAL A 308 -41.84 -24.19 -38.34
CA VAL A 308 -40.50 -24.77 -38.15
C VAL A 308 -39.86 -24.10 -36.95
#